data_AF-A0A7C3D9P4-F1
#
_entry.id   AF-A0A7C3D9P4-F1
#
_cell.length_a   1.000
_cell.length_b   1.000
_cell.length_c   1.000
_cell.angle_alpha   90.00
_cell.angle_beta   90.00
_cell.angle_gamma   90.00
#
_symmetry.space_group_name_H-M   'P 1'
#
loop_
_entity.id
_entity.type
_entity.pdbx_description
1 polymer ?
#
loop_
_entity_poly.entity_id
_entity_poly.type
_entity_poly.pdbx_seq_one_letter_code
_entity_poly.pdbx_strand_id
1 'polypeptide(L)'
;NMNGLPDALFVIDVGNEDIAVAEAKKLGIPVIGVVDTNNDPSNIDYVIPGNDDAIRAVQLYCQGASAAVLEGRATAAQVAGGADDFVEVSEDASGETAPS
;
A
#
# COMPACT_ATOMS: atom_id res chain seq x y z
N ASN A 1 7.55 12.34 12.02
CA ASN A 1 7.86 13.63 11.37
C ASN A 1 7.93 13.44 9.88
N MET A 2 7.34 14.37 9.13
CA MET A 2 7.35 14.39 7.67
C MET A 2 8.63 15.08 7.18
N ASN A 3 9.51 14.35 6.47
CA ASN A 3 10.80 14.85 5.97
C ASN A 3 10.78 15.11 4.44
N GLY A 4 9.63 14.96 3.79
CA GLY A 4 9.45 15.10 2.35
C GLY A 4 7.97 15.01 1.98
N LEU A 5 7.68 15.00 0.68
CA LEU A 5 6.34 14.73 0.17
C LEU A 5 5.96 13.27 0.49
N PRO A 6 4.69 13.00 0.79
CA PRO A 6 4.22 11.64 1.00
C PRO A 6 4.13 10.89 -0.33
N ASP A 7 4.43 9.58 -0.31
CA ASP A 7 4.31 8.71 -1.49
C ASP A 7 2.86 8.30 -1.80
N ALA A 8 1.96 8.44 -0.83
CA ALA A 8 0.53 8.21 -0.96
C ALA A 8 -0.25 8.97 0.12
N LEU A 9 -1.51 9.30 -0.16
CA LEU A 9 -2.42 9.96 0.77
C LEU A 9 -3.63 9.07 1.06
N PHE A 10 -3.96 8.91 2.34
CA PHE A 10 -5.19 8.25 2.78
C PHE A 10 -6.17 9.30 3.31
N VAL A 11 -7.36 9.38 2.72
CA VAL A 11 -8.38 10.40 3.01
C VAL A 11 -9.69 9.74 3.40
N ILE A 12 -10.32 10.27 4.45
CA ILE A 12 -11.69 9.92 4.84
C ILE A 12 -12.55 11.14 4.52
N ASP A 13 -13.78 10.92 4.07
CA ASP A 13 -14.72 11.99 3.69
C ASP A 13 -14.21 12.87 2.53
N VAL A 14 -13.97 12.23 1.37
CA VAL A 14 -13.38 12.92 0.21
C VAL A 14 -14.17 14.15 -0.28
N GLY A 15 -15.44 14.31 0.10
CA GLY A 15 -16.25 15.48 -0.21
C GLY A 15 -15.88 16.71 0.62
N ASN A 16 -15.53 16.54 1.89
CA ASN A 16 -15.10 17.61 2.78
C ASN A 16 -13.60 17.95 2.63
N GLU A 17 -12.80 16.98 2.19
CA GLU A 17 -11.35 17.11 1.99
C GLU A 17 -10.95 17.37 0.52
N ASP A 18 -11.81 18.03 -0.25
CA ASP A 18 -11.63 18.29 -1.69
C ASP A 18 -10.32 19.03 -2.03
N ILE A 19 -9.91 19.98 -1.19
CA ILE A 19 -8.64 20.72 -1.34
C ILE A 19 -7.45 19.75 -1.23
N ALA A 20 -7.46 18.84 -0.27
CA ALA A 20 -6.36 17.89 -0.07
C ALA A 20 -6.25 16.93 -1.26
N VAL A 21 -7.38 16.44 -1.77
CA VAL A 21 -7.44 15.60 -2.97
C VAL A 21 -6.92 16.37 -4.19
N ALA A 22 -7.33 17.64 -4.36
CA ALA A 22 -6.88 18.47 -5.47
C ALA A 22 -5.38 18.78 -5.43
N GLU A 23 -4.82 19.02 -4.24
CA GLU A 23 -3.38 19.22 -4.06
C GLU A 23 -2.58 17.95 -4.32
N ALA A 24 -3.04 16.80 -3.80
CA ALA A 24 -2.43 15.50 -4.06
C ALA A 24 -2.39 15.21 -5.56
N LYS A 25 -3.51 15.45 -6.27
CA LYS A 25 -3.60 15.29 -7.73
C LYS A 25 -2.63 16.19 -8.49
N LYS A 26 -2.44 17.45 -8.05
CA LYS A 26 -1.45 18.37 -8.66
C LYS A 26 -0.01 17.92 -8.44
N LEU A 27 0.27 17.33 -7.28
CA LEU A 27 1.59 16.82 -6.91
C LEU A 27 1.86 15.41 -7.46
N GLY A 28 0.87 14.75 -8.07
CA GLY A 28 0.98 13.37 -8.56
C GLY A 28 1.02 12.33 -7.43
N ILE A 29 0.50 12.68 -6.25
CA ILE A 29 0.43 11.79 -5.10
C ILE A 29 -0.85 10.95 -5.22
N PRO A 30 -0.75 9.60 -5.23
CA PRO A 30 -1.92 8.74 -5.33
C PRO A 30 -2.79 8.84 -4.08
N VAL A 31 -4.10 8.91 -4.28
CA VAL A 31 -5.10 9.07 -3.22
C VAL A 31 -5.92 7.80 -3.02
N ILE A 32 -5.92 7.31 -1.78
CA ILE A 32 -6.80 6.25 -1.30
C ILE A 32 -7.89 6.92 -0.47
N GLY A 33 -9.15 6.82 -0.90
CA GLY A 33 -10.26 7.58 -0.33
C GLY A 33 -11.45 6.72 0.08
N VAL A 34 -12.02 6.98 1.26
CA VAL A 34 -13.33 6.44 1.65
C VAL A 34 -14.42 7.31 1.03
N VAL A 35 -15.36 6.70 0.30
CA VAL A 35 -16.40 7.40 -0.46
C VAL A 35 -17.78 6.84 -0.09
N ASP A 36 -18.66 7.69 0.45
CA ASP A 36 -20.08 7.41 0.64
C ASP A 36 -20.92 7.92 -0.56
N THR A 37 -22.22 7.66 -0.52
CA THR A 37 -23.24 7.93 -1.55
C THR A 37 -23.37 9.40 -1.98
N ASN A 38 -22.92 10.34 -1.17
CA ASN A 38 -22.94 11.78 -1.43
C ASN A 38 -21.65 12.32 -2.04
N ASN A 39 -20.61 11.49 -2.20
CA ASN A 39 -19.27 11.90 -2.58
C ASN A 39 -18.87 11.39 -3.98
N ASP A 40 -18.15 12.20 -4.76
CA ASP A 40 -17.72 11.86 -6.14
C ASP A 40 -16.37 11.13 -6.14
N PRO A 41 -16.29 9.87 -6.63
CA PRO A 41 -15.05 9.10 -6.68
C PRO A 41 -14.07 9.52 -7.80
N SER A 42 -14.44 10.44 -8.70
CA SER A 42 -13.70 10.72 -9.94
C SER A 42 -12.25 11.19 -9.75
N ASN A 43 -11.91 11.75 -8.58
CA ASN A 43 -10.57 12.25 -8.26
C ASN A 43 -9.79 11.33 -7.31
N ILE A 44 -10.26 10.11 -7.08
CA ILE A 44 -9.68 9.15 -6.15
C ILE A 44 -9.11 7.97 -6.96
N ASP A 45 -7.83 7.67 -6.76
CA ASP A 45 -7.16 6.58 -7.46
C ASP A 45 -7.62 5.20 -6.93
N TYR A 46 -7.80 5.10 -5.61
CA TYR A 46 -8.25 3.89 -4.93
C TYR A 46 -9.45 4.17 -4.04
N VAL A 47 -10.63 3.77 -4.51
CA VAL A 47 -11.90 4.02 -3.85
C VAL A 47 -12.24 2.90 -2.87
N ILE A 48 -12.55 3.26 -1.63
CA ILE A 48 -13.10 2.37 -0.61
C ILE A 48 -14.56 2.80 -0.37
N PRO A 49 -15.56 2.07 -0.90
CA PRO A 49 -16.95 2.42 -0.68
C PRO A 49 -17.33 2.18 0.79
N GLY A 50 -17.96 3.16 1.43
CA GLY A 50 -18.36 3.02 2.83
C GLY A 50 -18.84 4.31 3.49
N ASN A 51 -19.29 4.18 4.73
CA ASN A 51 -19.84 5.29 5.53
C ASN A 51 -18.69 6.07 6.19
N ASP A 52 -18.52 7.34 5.82
CA ASP A 52 -17.53 8.26 6.39
C ASP A 52 -18.07 9.12 7.55
N ASP A 53 -19.39 9.32 7.66
CA ASP A 53 -20.05 10.09 8.73
C ASP A 53 -19.91 9.47 10.14
N ALA A 54 -19.84 8.14 10.24
CA ALA A 54 -19.89 7.46 11.53
C ALA A 54 -18.50 7.32 12.18
N ILE A 55 -18.33 7.83 13.40
CA ILE A 55 -17.09 7.68 14.20
C ILE A 55 -16.58 6.23 14.25
N ARG A 56 -17.50 5.27 14.42
CA ARG A 56 -17.14 3.84 14.45
C ARG A 56 -16.56 3.35 13.11
N ALA A 57 -17.07 3.86 11.99
CA ALA A 57 -16.58 3.52 10.66
C ALA A 57 -15.21 4.19 10.41
N VAL A 58 -15.07 5.49 10.71
CA VAL A 58 -13.79 6.21 10.67
C VAL A 58 -12.71 5.47 11.46
N GLN A 59 -13.01 5.04 12.69
CA GLN A 59 -12.09 4.25 13.51
C GLN A 59 -11.71 2.92 12.86
N LEU A 60 -12.68 2.21 12.27
CA LEU A 60 -12.44 0.96 11.56
C LEU A 60 -11.48 1.17 10.38
N TYR A 61 -11.70 2.21 9.58
CA TYR A 61 -10.86 2.52 8.43
C TYR A 61 -9.44 2.92 8.84
N CYS A 62 -9.31 3.80 9.83
CA CYS A 62 -8.00 4.19 10.36
C CYS A 62 -7.23 2.99 10.94
N GLN A 63 -7.92 2.10 11.67
CA GLN A 63 -7.31 0.89 12.21
C GLN A 63 -6.86 -0.05 11.09
N GLY A 64 -7.72 -0.32 10.12
CA GLY A 64 -7.40 -1.14 8.95
C GLY A 64 -6.22 -0.60 8.15
N ALA A 65 -6.22 0.69 7.84
CA ALA A 65 -5.12 1.36 7.13
C ALA A 65 -3.82 1.28 7.94
N SER A 66 -3.86 1.51 9.26
CA SER A 66 -2.67 1.42 10.10
C SER A 66 -2.11 0.00 10.17
N ALA A 67 -2.97 -1.02 10.26
CA ALA A 67 -2.57 -2.42 10.28
C ALA A 67 -1.92 -2.81 8.95
N ALA A 68 -2.53 -2.43 7.82
CA ALA A 68 -1.99 -2.70 6.49
C ALA A 68 -0.62 -2.03 6.27
N VAL A 69 -0.44 -0.79 6.73
CA VAL A 69 0.85 -0.10 6.67
C VAL A 69 1.91 -0.80 7.52
N LEU A 70 1.56 -1.26 8.72
CA LEU A 70 2.50 -1.98 9.59
C LEU A 70 2.90 -3.34 9.01
N GLU A 71 1.94 -4.09 8.47
CA GLU A 71 2.19 -5.37 7.81
C GLU A 71 3.06 -5.17 6.56
N GLY A 72 2.71 -4.22 5.69
CA GLY A 72 3.50 -3.90 4.49
C GLY A 72 4.93 -3.50 4.82
N ARG A 73 5.15 -2.75 5.91
CA ARG A 73 6.50 -2.41 6.39
C ARG A 73 7.28 -3.64 6.86
N ALA A 74 6.63 -4.56 7.56
CA ALA A 74 7.27 -5.81 8.01
C ALA A 74 7.68 -6.68 6.82
N THR A 75 6.78 -6.86 5.84
CA THR A 75 7.07 -7.62 4.61
C THR A 75 8.16 -6.95 3.77
N ALA A 76 8.12 -5.63 3.58
CA ALA A 76 9.15 -4.90 2.83
C ALA A 76 10.55 -5.08 3.44
N ALA A 77 10.66 -5.10 4.77
CA ALA A 77 11.90 -5.37 5.47
C ALA A 77 12.43 -6.81 5.23
N GLN A 78 11.53 -7.80 5.15
CA GLN A 78 11.91 -9.18 4.85
C GLN A 78 12.39 -9.34 3.40
N VAL A 79 11.70 -8.72 2.43
CA VAL A 79 12.09 -8.77 1.02
C VAL A 79 13.43 -8.08 0.78
N ALA A 80 13.67 -6.94 1.44
CA ALA A 80 14.95 -6.23 1.35
C ALA A 80 16.12 -7.04 1.95
N GLY A 81 15.86 -7.95 2.89
CA GLY A 81 16.84 -8.87 3.46
C GLY A 81 17.02 -10.19 2.71
N GLY A 82 16.18 -10.48 1.70
CA GLY A 82 16.13 -11.79 1.01
C GLY A 82 16.83 -11.84 -0.36
N ALA A 83 17.53 -10.78 -0.76
CA ALA A 83 18.22 -10.74 -2.06
C ALA A 83 19.45 -11.67 -2.16
N ASP A 84 19.81 -12.37 -1.09
CA ASP A 84 20.98 -13.26 -1.01
C ASP A 84 20.64 -14.77 -1.05
N ASP A 85 19.35 -15.14 -1.17
CA ASP A 85 18.90 -16.55 -1.17
C ASP A 85 18.52 -17.09 -2.56
N PHE A 86 19.06 -16.49 -3.64
CA PHE A 86 19.02 -17.11 -4.96
C PHE A 86 20.17 -18.12 -5.07
N VAL A 87 19.93 -19.35 -4.62
CA VAL A 87 20.83 -20.48 -4.90
C VAL A 87 20.63 -20.88 -6.37
N GLU A 88 21.54 -20.45 -7.23
CA GLU A 88 21.65 -20.91 -8.62
C GLU A 88 22.12 -22.37 -8.59
N VAL A 89 21.22 -23.32 -8.88
CA VAL A 89 21.60 -24.73 -9.07
C VAL A 89 22.33 -24.84 -10.41
N SER A 90 23.66 -24.83 -10.35
CA SER A 90 24.50 -25.19 -11.49
C SER A 90 24.50 -26.72 -11.66
N GLU A 91 23.66 -27.21 -12.56
CA GLU A 91 23.79 -28.57 -13.10
C GLU A 91 24.95 -28.60 -14.10
N ASP A 92 26.17 -28.96 -13.66
CA ASP A 92 27.09 -29.68 -14.55
C ASP A 92 28.17 -30.52 -13.83
N ALA A 93 28.06 -31.84 -14.08
CA ALA A 93 29.07 -32.91 -14.20
C ALA A 93 30.14 -33.19 -13.10
N SER A 94 29.99 -34.33 -12.41
CA SER A 94 30.99 -35.43 -12.30
C SER A 94 30.45 -36.51 -11.34
N GLY A 95 30.51 -37.82 -11.54
CA GLY A 95 30.97 -38.70 -12.61
C GLY A 95 30.80 -40.11 -12.04
N GLU A 96 30.15 -41.04 -12.75
CA GLU A 96 30.01 -42.43 -12.30
C GLU A 96 30.66 -43.37 -13.32
N THR A 97 31.92 -43.71 -13.07
CA THR A 97 32.55 -44.91 -13.62
C THR A 97 32.21 -46.09 -12.70
N ALA A 98 31.38 -47.02 -13.20
CA ALA A 98 31.03 -48.25 -12.52
C ALA A 98 32.24 -49.21 -12.39
N PRO A 99 32.42 -49.91 -11.25
CA PRO A 99 33.31 -51.05 -11.19
C PRO A 99 32.57 -52.37 -11.50
N SER A 100 33.16 -53.11 -12.45
CA SER A 100 33.19 -54.58 -12.69
C SER A 100 31.92 -55.41 -12.52
#